data_AF-A0A1M4XY80-F1
#
_entry.id   AF-A0A1M4XY80-F1
#
_cell.length_a   1.000
_cell.length_b   1.000
_cell.length_c   1.000
_cell.angle_alpha   90.00
_cell.angle_beta   90.00
_cell.angle_gamma   90.00
#
_symmetry.space_group_name_H-M   'P 1'
#
loop_
_entity.id
_entity.type
_entity.pdbx_description
1 polymer ?
#
loop_
_entity_poly.entity_id
_entity_poly.type
_entity_poly.pdbx_seq_one_letter_code
_entity_poly.pdbx_strand_id
1 'polypeptide(L)'
;MVKKDNKLTTKELAFCDLVLAGWDATKAYRLLHPNSTAKGDSMKVQASRLKTSPHVAEYLTEKELELTFNTIGVNSSSDESLPSSTQSIEDVELDDDYLTRHNQIRRYKAIMDGTKDERIKIACLEAINKLMGYHKDSPTQKEQVVFYLPLTCHLCKYYKEKQEQRKRERVEQLKEEEASTNNN
;
A
#
# COMPACT_ATOMS: atom_id res chain seq x y z
N MET A 1 -11.18 -7.31 38.44
CA MET A 1 -10.08 -7.34 37.44
C MET A 1 -8.92 -8.09 38.08
N VAL A 2 -8.85 -9.40 37.83
CA VAL A 2 -7.78 -10.24 38.38
C VAL A 2 -6.58 -10.10 37.45
N LYS A 3 -5.53 -9.42 37.90
CA LYS A 3 -4.21 -9.49 37.26
C LYS A 3 -3.70 -10.91 37.46
N LYS A 4 -3.85 -11.78 36.47
CA LYS A 4 -3.16 -13.07 36.46
C LYS A 4 -1.72 -12.80 36.04
N ASP A 5 -0.79 -13.16 36.91
CA ASP A 5 0.63 -13.07 36.66
C ASP A 5 0.98 -13.81 35.36
N ASN A 6 1.55 -13.08 34.40
CA ASN A 6 1.95 -13.58 33.09
C ASN A 6 2.86 -14.80 33.24
N LYS A 7 2.31 -15.98 32.94
CA LYS A 7 3.00 -17.27 32.98
C LYS A 7 3.74 -17.60 31.68
N LEU A 8 3.93 -16.61 30.80
CA LEU A 8 4.72 -16.75 29.58
C LEU A 8 6.16 -16.33 29.86
N THR A 9 7.09 -17.12 29.35
CA THR A 9 8.51 -16.75 29.32
C THR A 9 8.72 -15.57 28.39
N THR A 10 9.81 -14.81 28.59
CA THR A 10 10.16 -13.65 27.75
C THR A 10 10.27 -14.02 26.26
N LYS A 11 10.68 -15.25 25.97
CA LYS A 11 10.76 -15.78 24.61
C LYS A 11 9.39 -16.09 24.01
N GLU A 12 8.47 -16.62 24.80
CA GLU A 12 7.08 -16.87 24.35
C GLU A 12 6.34 -15.55 24.10
N LEU A 13 6.54 -14.53 24.93
CA LEU A 13 6.00 -13.20 24.69
C LEU A 13 6.54 -12.59 23.38
N ALA A 14 7.86 -12.62 23.20
CA ALA A 14 8.47 -12.14 21.96
C ALA A 14 8.00 -12.92 20.72
N PHE A 15 7.70 -14.22 20.87
CA PHE A 15 7.12 -15.03 19.80
C PHE A 15 5.71 -14.56 19.46
N CYS A 16 4.87 -14.34 20.46
CA CYS A 16 3.52 -13.81 20.26
C CYS A 16 3.55 -12.45 19.55
N ASP A 17 4.41 -11.54 19.98
CA ASP A 17 4.50 -10.18 19.41
C ASP A 17 4.90 -10.21 17.92
N LEU A 18 5.83 -11.09 17.55
CA LEU A 18 6.22 -11.28 16.14
C LEU A 18 5.08 -11.85 15.30
N VAL A 19 4.33 -12.81 15.84
CA VAL A 19 3.18 -13.40 15.15
C VAL A 19 2.07 -12.36 14.96
N LEU A 20 1.77 -11.55 15.99
CA LEU A 20 0.82 -10.44 15.90
C LEU A 20 1.25 -9.36 14.91
N ALA A 21 2.57 -9.15 14.74
CA ALA A 21 3.13 -8.27 13.71
C ALA A 21 3.07 -8.86 12.29
N GLY A 22 2.45 -10.04 12.10
CA GLY A 22 2.27 -10.68 10.80
C GLY A 22 3.44 -11.58 10.35
N TRP A 23 4.36 -11.94 11.25
CA TRP A 23 5.43 -12.86 10.89
C TRP A 23 4.96 -14.31 10.87
N ASP A 24 5.46 -15.08 9.90
CA ASP A 24 5.28 -16.53 9.89
C ASP A 24 5.86 -17.17 11.16
N ALA A 25 5.10 -18.08 11.77
CA ALA A 25 5.45 -18.75 13.02
C ALA A 25 6.81 -19.45 12.92
N THR A 26 7.15 -20.03 11.76
CA THR A 26 8.45 -20.69 11.54
C THR A 26 9.60 -19.68 11.57
N LYS A 27 9.42 -18.51 10.97
CA LYS A 27 10.42 -17.43 10.94
C LYS A 27 10.59 -16.82 12.34
N ALA A 28 9.49 -16.55 13.04
CA ALA A 28 9.50 -16.05 14.41
C ALA A 28 10.22 -17.02 15.37
N TYR A 29 9.92 -18.31 15.25
CA TYR A 29 10.57 -19.35 16.07
C TYR A 29 12.09 -19.41 15.81
N ARG A 30 12.51 -19.38 14.54
CA ARG A 30 13.93 -19.40 14.17
C ARG A 30 14.69 -18.20 14.73
N LEU A 31 14.08 -17.02 14.72
CA LEU A 31 14.71 -15.80 15.23
C LEU A 31 14.98 -15.89 16.74
N LEU A 32 14.06 -16.49 17.50
CA LEU A 32 14.13 -16.59 18.96
C LEU A 32 14.92 -17.81 19.46
N HIS A 33 15.06 -18.82 18.61
CA HIS A 33 15.82 -20.05 18.89
C HIS A 33 16.93 -20.28 17.85
N PRO A 34 17.91 -19.36 17.72
CA PRO A 34 18.98 -19.47 16.73
C PRO A 34 19.90 -20.68 16.96
N ASN A 35 19.98 -21.17 18.21
CA ASN A 35 20.77 -22.33 18.60
C ASN A 35 19.99 -23.65 18.53
N SER A 36 18.77 -23.65 17.97
CA SER A 36 18.01 -24.89 17.83
C SER A 36 18.70 -25.83 16.85
N THR A 37 18.81 -27.11 17.23
CA THR A 37 19.31 -28.18 16.37
C THR A 37 18.27 -28.63 15.34
N ALA A 38 17.00 -28.20 15.49
CA ALA A 38 15.94 -28.51 14.56
C ALA A 38 16.17 -27.81 13.22
N LYS A 39 16.13 -28.57 12.11
CA LYS A 39 16.26 -28.07 10.74
C LYS A 39 14.98 -28.34 9.94
N GLY A 40 14.70 -27.46 8.98
CA GLY A 40 13.61 -27.64 8.01
C GLY A 40 12.26 -27.91 8.67
N ASP A 41 11.65 -29.05 8.35
CA ASP A 41 10.31 -29.43 8.79
C ASP A 41 10.18 -29.64 10.30
N SER A 42 11.27 -30.03 10.97
CA SER A 42 11.27 -30.16 12.44
C SER A 42 11.02 -28.82 13.13
N MET A 43 11.55 -27.73 12.59
CA MET A 43 11.28 -26.38 13.12
C MET A 43 9.83 -25.96 12.89
N LYS A 44 9.24 -26.29 11.73
CA LYS A 44 7.82 -26.00 11.46
C LYS A 44 6.95 -26.67 12.51
N VAL A 45 7.21 -27.95 12.80
CA VAL A 45 6.49 -28.70 13.85
C VAL A 45 6.69 -28.07 15.23
N GLN A 46 7.90 -27.65 15.59
CA GLN A 46 8.16 -26.98 16.87
C GLN A 46 7.48 -25.61 16.97
N ALA A 47 7.50 -24.81 15.90
CA ALA A 47 6.82 -23.53 15.83
C ALA A 47 5.29 -23.69 15.94
N SER A 48 4.71 -24.65 15.23
CA SER A 48 3.29 -24.97 15.33
C SER A 48 2.91 -25.42 16.74
N ARG A 49 3.72 -26.29 17.37
CA ARG A 49 3.49 -26.73 18.76
C ARG A 49 3.53 -25.56 19.75
N LEU A 50 4.45 -24.62 19.56
CA LEU A 50 4.55 -23.43 20.39
C LEU A 50 3.32 -22.53 20.20
N LYS A 51 2.88 -22.31 18.96
CA LYS A 51 1.67 -21.54 18.65
C LYS A 51 0.41 -22.16 19.28
N THR A 52 0.30 -23.49 19.28
CA THR A 52 -0.83 -24.22 19.88
C THR A 52 -0.71 -24.44 21.38
N SER A 53 0.38 -23.98 22.02
CA SER A 53 0.53 -24.09 23.46
C SER A 53 -0.61 -23.33 24.14
N PRO A 54 -1.27 -23.90 25.17
CA PRO A 54 -2.50 -23.33 25.75
C PRO A 54 -2.30 -21.88 26.24
N HIS A 55 -1.13 -21.57 26.80
CA HIS A 55 -0.82 -20.22 27.29
C HIS A 55 -0.55 -19.21 26.16
N VAL A 56 0.12 -19.65 25.09
CA VAL A 56 0.43 -18.81 23.92
C VAL A 56 -0.82 -18.55 23.11
N ALA A 57 -1.64 -19.57 22.90
CA ALA A 57 -2.91 -19.46 22.18
C ALA A 57 -3.89 -18.52 22.91
N GLU A 58 -4.06 -18.67 24.22
CA GLU A 58 -4.91 -17.78 25.03
C GLU A 58 -4.47 -16.31 24.88
N TYR A 59 -3.16 -16.04 25.01
CA TYR A 59 -2.60 -14.69 24.86
C TYR A 59 -2.82 -14.09 23.45
N LEU A 60 -2.60 -14.89 22.40
CA LEU A 60 -2.82 -14.44 21.02
C LEU A 60 -4.29 -14.09 20.80
N THR A 61 -5.22 -14.92 21.26
CA THR A 61 -6.66 -14.65 21.11
C THR A 61 -7.09 -13.40 21.87
N GLU A 62 -6.59 -13.19 23.09
CA GLU A 62 -6.89 -12.00 23.88
C GLU A 62 -6.37 -10.72 23.17
N LYS A 63 -5.15 -10.76 22.65
CA LYS A 63 -4.55 -9.63 21.94
C LYS A 63 -5.18 -9.34 20.58
N GLU A 64 -5.54 -10.36 19.82
CA GLU A 64 -6.29 -10.19 18.56
C GLU A 64 -7.66 -9.56 18.81
N LEU A 65 -8.35 -9.97 19.88
CA LEU A 65 -9.59 -9.33 20.30
C LEU A 65 -9.36 -7.87 20.69
N GLU A 66 -8.37 -7.55 21.52
CA GLU A 66 -8.05 -6.15 21.87
C GLU A 66 -7.77 -5.29 20.63
N LEU A 67 -7.00 -5.81 19.66
CA LEU A 67 -6.72 -5.11 18.41
C LEU A 67 -8.00 -4.87 17.62
N THR A 68 -8.87 -5.88 17.44
CA THR A 68 -10.13 -5.74 16.69
C THR A 68 -11.11 -4.78 17.36
N PHE A 69 -11.24 -4.79 18.69
CA PHE A 69 -12.09 -3.84 19.41
C PHE A 69 -11.60 -2.38 19.26
N ASN A 70 -10.28 -2.16 19.20
CA ASN A 70 -9.73 -0.84 18.93
C ASN A 70 -9.97 -0.39 17.48
N THR A 71 -10.01 -1.31 16.51
CA THR A 71 -10.30 -0.98 15.11
C THR A 71 -11.78 -0.62 14.90
N ILE A 72 -12.70 -1.27 15.62
CA ILE A 72 -14.14 -0.98 15.56
C ILE A 72 -14.46 0.41 16.15
N GLY A 73 -13.67 0.89 17.12
CA GLY A 73 -13.78 2.26 17.65
C GLY A 73 -13.38 3.37 16.67
N VAL A 74 -12.74 3.03 15.54
CA VAL A 74 -12.18 4.01 14.58
C VAL A 74 -13.04 4.19 13.32
N ASN A 75 -14.01 3.31 13.02
CA ASN A 75 -14.88 3.46 11.85
C ASN A 75 -16.36 3.27 12.19
N SER A 76 -16.98 4.31 12.75
CA SER A 76 -18.42 4.41 12.88
C SER A 76 -18.99 5.37 11.83
N SER A 77 -18.81 5.08 10.54
CA SER A 77 -19.72 5.54 9.47
C SER A 77 -19.39 4.89 8.13
N SER A 78 -20.10 3.81 7.79
CA SER A 78 -20.77 3.68 6.49
C SER A 78 -21.29 2.26 6.33
N ASP A 79 -22.61 2.20 6.46
CA ASP A 79 -23.53 1.18 5.99
C ASP A 79 -23.25 0.81 4.52
N GLU A 80 -22.91 -0.46 4.26
CA GLU A 80 -23.41 -1.18 3.08
C GLU A 80 -23.30 -2.69 3.30
N SER A 81 -24.45 -3.35 3.23
CA SER A 81 -24.60 -4.79 3.35
C SER A 81 -24.29 -5.47 2.02
N LEU A 82 -23.40 -6.47 2.00
CA LEU A 82 -23.17 -7.34 0.84
C LEU A 82 -23.55 -8.79 1.15
N PRO A 83 -24.07 -9.56 0.17
CA PRO A 83 -24.67 -10.86 0.40
C PRO A 83 -23.62 -11.96 0.61
N SER A 84 -23.94 -12.85 1.54
CA SER A 84 -23.21 -14.08 1.83
C SER A 84 -23.39 -15.09 0.69
N SER A 85 -22.34 -15.36 -0.08
CA SER A 85 -22.18 -16.64 -0.79
C SER A 85 -20.71 -17.07 -0.77
N THR A 86 -20.36 -17.78 0.30
CA THR A 86 -19.10 -18.49 0.46
C THR A 86 -19.06 -19.71 -0.47
N GLN A 87 -18.28 -19.64 -1.54
CA GLN A 87 -17.60 -20.80 -2.10
C GLN A 87 -16.13 -20.71 -1.66
N SER A 88 -15.77 -21.52 -0.67
CA SER A 88 -14.42 -21.62 -0.13
C SER A 88 -13.50 -22.22 -1.18
N ILE A 89 -12.70 -21.38 -1.83
CA ILE A 89 -11.56 -21.83 -2.65
C ILE A 89 -10.38 -21.89 -1.68
N GLU A 90 -10.20 -23.07 -1.09
CA GLU A 90 -9.00 -23.42 -0.33
C GLU A 90 -7.82 -23.58 -1.30
N ASP A 91 -6.64 -23.15 -0.86
CA ASP A 91 -5.32 -23.30 -1.50
C ASP A 91 -4.86 -22.29 -2.58
N VAL A 92 -5.07 -20.99 -2.36
CA VAL A 92 -4.17 -19.99 -2.94
C VAL A 92 -3.80 -18.96 -1.87
N GLU A 93 -2.60 -19.09 -1.29
CA GLU A 93 -1.95 -18.04 -0.51
C GLU A 93 -1.71 -16.83 -1.45
N LEU A 94 -2.68 -15.92 -1.48
CA LEU A 94 -2.59 -14.61 -2.11
C LEU A 94 -2.11 -13.66 -1.03
N ASP A 95 -0.93 -13.05 -1.22
CA ASP A 95 -0.43 -11.96 -0.38
C ASP A 95 -1.57 -10.92 -0.14
N ASP A 96 -1.72 -10.45 1.11
CA ASP A 96 -2.84 -9.66 1.66
C ASP A 96 -3.15 -8.32 0.95
N ASP A 97 -2.45 -7.99 -0.13
CA ASP A 97 -2.73 -6.84 -0.98
C ASP A 97 -3.86 -7.15 -1.97
N TYR A 98 -5.09 -7.16 -1.46
CA TYR A 98 -6.33 -7.31 -2.23
C TYR A 98 -6.61 -6.14 -3.18
N LEU A 99 -5.93 -5.00 -3.00
CA LEU A 99 -6.15 -3.80 -3.80
C LEU A 99 -5.28 -3.74 -5.06
N THR A 100 -4.19 -4.49 -5.13
CA THR A 100 -3.26 -4.39 -6.26
C THR A 100 -3.85 -5.08 -7.48
N ARG A 101 -3.95 -4.36 -8.59
CA ARG A 101 -4.47 -4.81 -9.89
C ARG A 101 -3.92 -6.18 -10.31
N HIS A 102 -2.62 -6.41 -10.10
CA HIS A 102 -1.95 -7.66 -10.44
C HIS A 102 -2.45 -8.85 -9.61
N ASN A 103 -2.68 -8.66 -8.31
CA ASN A 103 -3.17 -9.70 -7.40
C ASN A 103 -4.64 -10.04 -7.68
N GLN A 104 -5.47 -9.04 -8.00
CA GLN A 104 -6.86 -9.26 -8.39
C GLN A 104 -6.98 -10.10 -9.66
N ILE A 105 -6.17 -9.82 -10.68
CA ILE A 105 -6.12 -10.61 -11.93
C ILE A 105 -5.68 -12.05 -11.65
N ARG A 106 -4.66 -12.25 -10.79
CA ARG A 106 -4.18 -13.58 -10.41
C ARG A 106 -5.29 -14.40 -9.73
N ARG A 107 -6.09 -13.77 -8.87
CA ARG A 107 -7.22 -14.41 -8.18
C ARG A 107 -8.33 -14.82 -9.14
N TYR A 108 -8.78 -13.92 -10.02
CA TYR A 108 -9.81 -14.26 -11.00
C TYR A 108 -9.40 -15.41 -11.93
N LYS A 109 -8.09 -15.50 -12.27
CA LYS A 109 -7.56 -16.65 -13.00
C LYS A 109 -7.66 -17.95 -12.17
N ALA A 110 -7.26 -17.92 -10.90
CA ALA A 110 -7.38 -19.10 -10.03
C ALA A 110 -8.83 -19.57 -9.85
N ILE A 111 -9.78 -18.63 -9.70
CA ILE A 111 -11.22 -18.93 -9.63
C ILE A 111 -11.71 -19.56 -10.94
N MET A 112 -11.28 -19.02 -12.08
CA MET A 112 -11.64 -19.54 -13.40
C MET A 112 -11.11 -20.95 -13.65
N ASP A 113 -9.89 -21.25 -13.17
CA ASP A 113 -9.27 -22.57 -13.32
C ASP A 113 -9.88 -23.62 -12.36
N GLY A 114 -10.31 -23.20 -11.16
CA GLY A 114 -10.92 -24.09 -10.16
C GLY A 114 -12.41 -24.38 -10.38
N THR A 115 -13.13 -23.54 -11.12
CA THR A 115 -14.57 -23.69 -11.33
C THR A 115 -14.90 -24.39 -12.66
N LYS A 116 -15.95 -25.23 -12.66
CA LYS A 116 -16.47 -25.87 -13.88
C LYS A 116 -17.64 -25.10 -14.50
N ASP A 117 -18.25 -24.18 -13.75
CA ASP A 117 -19.41 -23.41 -14.20
C ASP A 117 -19.00 -22.31 -15.19
N GLU A 118 -19.55 -22.35 -16.39
CA GLU A 118 -19.27 -21.39 -17.46
C GLU A 118 -19.69 -19.96 -17.10
N ARG A 119 -20.75 -19.79 -16.30
CA ARG A 119 -21.22 -18.45 -15.89
C ARG A 119 -20.19 -17.73 -15.04
N ILE A 120 -19.54 -18.47 -14.14
CA ILE A 120 -18.50 -17.93 -13.26
C ILE A 120 -17.24 -17.59 -14.07
N LYS A 121 -16.89 -18.42 -15.06
CA LYS A 121 -15.78 -18.14 -15.98
C LYS A 121 -16.01 -16.85 -16.78
N ILE A 122 -17.21 -16.66 -17.31
CA ILE A 122 -17.58 -15.45 -18.05
C ILE A 122 -17.48 -14.21 -17.15
N ALA A 123 -18.03 -14.29 -15.93
CA ALA A 123 -17.95 -13.18 -14.96
C ALA A 123 -16.49 -12.85 -14.57
N CYS A 124 -15.65 -13.87 -14.37
CA CYS A 124 -14.21 -13.69 -14.09
C CYS A 124 -13.48 -13.04 -15.28
N LEU A 125 -13.79 -13.45 -16.51
CA LEU A 125 -13.22 -12.87 -17.72
C LEU A 125 -13.64 -11.41 -17.91
N GLU A 126 -14.90 -11.07 -17.66
CA GLU A 126 -15.39 -9.68 -17.69
C GLU A 126 -14.68 -8.81 -16.64
N ALA A 127 -14.51 -9.32 -15.42
CA ALA A 127 -13.78 -8.62 -14.36
C ALA A 127 -12.30 -8.41 -14.75
N ILE A 128 -11.64 -9.41 -15.30
CA ILE A 128 -10.26 -9.29 -15.82
C ILE A 128 -10.19 -8.26 -16.95
N ASN A 129 -11.15 -8.23 -17.87
CA ASN A 129 -11.17 -7.28 -18.98
C ASN A 129 -11.37 -5.83 -18.49
N LYS A 130 -12.25 -5.61 -17.51
CA LYS A 130 -12.40 -4.31 -16.83
C LYS A 130 -11.10 -3.90 -16.15
N LEU A 131 -10.46 -4.82 -15.43
CA LEU A 131 -9.19 -4.57 -14.77
C LEU A 131 -8.08 -4.27 -15.77
N MET A 132 -7.99 -4.97 -16.90
CA MET A 132 -6.98 -4.73 -17.93
C MET A 132 -7.24 -3.45 -18.73
N GLY A 133 -8.48 -2.96 -18.75
CA GLY A 133 -8.86 -1.71 -19.43
C GLY A 133 -9.00 -1.86 -20.95
N TYR A 134 -9.31 -3.06 -21.44
CA TYR A 134 -9.51 -3.31 -22.88
C TYR A 134 -10.73 -2.59 -23.47
N HIS A 135 -11.72 -2.22 -22.64
CA HIS A 135 -12.86 -1.37 -23.02
C HIS A 135 -12.60 0.14 -22.88
N LYS A 136 -11.37 0.60 -23.15
CA LYS A 136 -11.17 2.02 -23.49
C LYS A 136 -11.56 2.22 -24.96
N ASP A 137 -12.83 2.03 -25.26
CA ASP A 137 -13.46 2.57 -26.46
C ASP A 137 -13.58 4.09 -26.27
N SER A 138 -12.44 4.77 -26.49
CA SER A 138 -12.15 6.17 -26.90
C SER A 138 -13.12 7.33 -26.51
N PRO A 139 -12.63 8.57 -26.27
CA PRO A 139 -11.48 9.15 -26.95
C PRO A 139 -10.38 9.60 -26.00
N THR A 140 -9.18 9.66 -26.58
CA THR A 140 -8.16 10.68 -26.35
C THR A 140 -8.63 11.70 -25.33
N GLN A 141 -8.10 11.62 -24.10
CA GLN A 141 -8.11 12.78 -23.22
C GLN A 141 -7.43 13.87 -24.03
N LYS A 142 -8.23 14.73 -24.70
CA LYS A 142 -7.80 16.05 -25.11
C LYS A 142 -7.17 16.60 -23.85
N GLU A 143 -5.87 16.85 -23.88
CA GLU A 143 -5.17 17.48 -22.77
C GLU A 143 -6.01 18.68 -22.34
N GLN A 144 -6.79 18.48 -21.27
CA GLN A 144 -7.63 19.53 -20.77
C GLN A 144 -6.65 20.37 -19.97
N VAL A 145 -6.12 21.42 -20.61
CA VAL A 145 -5.19 22.34 -19.97
C VAL A 145 -5.93 22.98 -18.81
N VAL A 146 -5.76 22.40 -17.62
CA VAL A 146 -6.44 22.82 -16.39
C VAL A 146 -5.97 24.21 -15.96
N PHE A 147 -4.76 24.60 -16.35
CA PHE A 147 -4.14 25.83 -15.89
C PHE A 147 -3.08 26.35 -16.87
N TYR A 148 -3.10 27.66 -17.13
CA TYR A 148 -2.02 28.39 -17.79
C TYR A 148 -1.21 29.15 -16.74
N LEU A 149 0.06 28.81 -16.58
CA LEU A 149 0.99 29.66 -15.84
C LEU A 149 1.47 30.79 -16.75
N PRO A 150 1.25 32.07 -16.41
CA PRO A 150 1.77 33.17 -17.21
C PRO A 150 3.30 33.17 -17.14
N LEU A 151 3.96 33.14 -18.30
CA LEU A 151 5.43 33.17 -18.43
C LEU A 151 6.07 34.41 -17.77
N THR A 152 5.30 35.49 -17.61
CA THR A 152 5.74 36.70 -16.93
C THR A 152 4.63 37.22 -16.01
N CYS A 153 5.00 37.59 -14.77
CA CYS A 153 4.07 38.17 -13.81
C CYS A 153 4.29 39.68 -13.72
N HIS A 154 3.49 40.46 -14.45
CA HIS A 154 3.57 41.93 -14.47
C HIS A 154 3.24 42.59 -13.12
N LEU A 155 2.62 41.85 -12.20
CA LEU A 155 2.25 42.33 -10.87
C LEU A 155 3.34 42.06 -9.82
N CYS A 156 4.25 41.12 -10.08
CA CYS A 156 5.31 40.75 -9.14
C CYS A 156 6.33 41.90 -9.00
N LYS A 157 6.62 42.29 -7.76
CA LYS A 157 7.62 43.30 -7.41
C LYS A 157 8.98 42.99 -8.06
N TYR A 158 9.43 41.75 -7.95
CA TYR A 158 10.71 41.30 -8.51
C TYR A 158 10.76 41.41 -10.05
N TYR A 159 9.64 41.15 -10.73
CA TYR A 159 9.57 41.30 -12.19
C TYR A 159 9.65 42.77 -12.62
N LYS A 160 9.02 43.68 -11.87
CA LYS A 160 9.08 45.13 -12.13
C LYS A 160 10.51 45.66 -11.93
N GLU A 161 11.16 45.30 -10.84
CA GLU A 161 12.55 45.69 -10.55
C GLU A 161 13.51 45.20 -11.65
N LYS A 162 13.36 43.95 -12.09
CA LYS A 162 14.19 43.38 -13.16
C LYS A 162 13.93 44.04 -14.53
N GLN A 163 12.70 44.47 -14.80
CA GLN A 163 12.37 45.23 -16.03
C GLN A 163 12.98 46.64 -16.00
N GLU A 164 12.96 47.31 -14.86
CA GLU A 164 13.60 48.61 -14.70
C GLU A 164 15.11 48.52 -14.85
N GLN A 165 15.73 47.48 -14.28
CA GLN A 165 17.16 47.24 -14.42
C GLN A 165 17.57 47.04 -15.90
N ARG A 166 16.86 46.17 -16.63
CA ARG A 166 17.09 45.97 -18.08
C ARG A 166 16.91 47.24 -18.91
N LYS A 167 15.97 48.12 -18.51
CA LYS A 167 15.80 49.41 -19.18
C LYS A 167 16.98 50.34 -18.94
N ARG A 168 17.52 50.38 -17.72
CA ARG A 168 18.70 51.19 -17.39
C ARG A 168 19.93 50.72 -18.15
N GLU A 169 20.18 49.42 -18.14
CA GLU A 169 21.30 48.80 -18.87
C GLU A 169 21.22 49.10 -20.38
N ARG A 170 20.03 49.05 -20.98
CA ARG A 170 19.84 49.39 -22.40
C ARG A 170 20.11 50.86 -22.71
N VAL A 171 19.70 51.77 -21.81
CA VAL A 171 19.96 53.21 -21.99
C VAL A 171 21.45 53.52 -21.82
N GLU A 172 22.14 52.83 -20.91
CA GLU A 172 23.60 52.94 -20.78
C GLU A 172 24.32 52.43 -22.03
N GLN A 173 23.93 51.26 -22.56
CA GLN A 173 24.48 50.73 -23.81
C GLN A 173 24.29 51.70 -24.99
N LEU A 174 23.10 52.29 -25.14
CA LEU A 174 22.86 53.27 -26.21
C LEU A 174 23.71 54.54 -26.04
N LYS A 175 23.94 55.00 -24.80
CA LYS A 175 24.82 56.14 -24.54
C LYS A 175 26.29 55.81 -24.82
N GLU A 176 26.73 54.59 -24.52
CA GLU A 176 28.08 54.11 -24.85
C GLU A 176 28.26 54.00 -26.37
N GLU A 177 27.26 53.50 -27.09
CA GLU A 177 27.24 53.43 -28.55
C GLU A 177 27.27 54.84 -29.17
N GLU A 178 26.46 55.79 -28.69
CA GLU A 178 26.47 57.20 -29.13
C GLU A 178 27.79 57.92 -28.81
N ALA A 179 28.40 57.65 -27.64
CA ALA A 179 29.70 58.20 -27.28
C ALA A 179 30.84 57.63 -28.14
N SER A 180 30.72 56.37 -28.58
CA SER A 180 31.68 55.74 -29.49
C SER A 180 31.55 56.22 -30.94
N THR A 181 30.34 56.62 -31.37
CA THR A 181 30.11 57.17 -32.72
C THR A 181 30.49 58.64 -32.86
N ASN A 182 30.41 59.44 -31.79
CA ASN A 182 30.80 60.86 -31.81
C ASN A 182 32.32 61.11 -31.72
N ASN A 183 33.14 60.07 -31.46
CA ASN A 183 34.61 60.15 -31.36
C ASN A 183 35.34 59.62 -32.60
N ASN A 184 34.61 59.27 -33.67
CA ASN A 184 35.13 58.94 -35.02
C ASN A 184 34.69 60.01 -36.02
#